data_AF-A0A430QTR8-F1
#
_entry.id   AF-A0A430QTR8-F1
#
_cell.length_a   1.000
_cell.length_b   1.000
_cell.length_c   1.000
_cell.angle_alpha   90.00
_cell.angle_beta   90.00
_cell.angle_gamma   90.00
#
_symmetry.space_group_name_H-M   'P 1'
#
loop_
_entity.id
_entity.type
_entity.pdbx_description
1 polymer ?
#
loop_
_entity_poly.entity_id
_entity_poly.type
_entity_poly.pdbx_seq_one_letter_code
_entity_poly.pdbx_strand_id
1 'polypeptide(L)'
;MIHYIATKLRVCSSSFVKVAETLVNPMGENDEDIDINEVIDFNWKLRRWLWSSTTSRKANLMTTGWCIVDGMKTSAPAIVRDFHWEQSVIELPHTQESKRLASRPFRGSTYNIK
;
A
#
# COMPACT_ATOMS: atom_id res chain seq x y z
N MET A 1 24.14 -23.26 31.57
CA MET A 1 24.14 -22.03 30.73
C MET A 1 24.51 -22.32 29.27
N ILE A 2 25.60 -23.05 29.01
CA ILE A 2 26.09 -23.35 27.64
C ILE A 2 25.12 -24.23 26.83
N HIS A 3 24.50 -25.24 27.45
CA HIS A 3 23.45 -26.06 26.82
C HIS A 3 22.20 -25.26 26.42
N TYR A 4 21.81 -24.25 27.21
CA TYR A 4 20.65 -23.41 26.88
C TYR A 4 20.91 -22.56 25.62
N ILE A 5 22.13 -22.03 25.48
CA ILE A 5 22.56 -21.27 24.30
C ILE A 5 22.62 -22.17 23.05
N ALA A 6 23.17 -23.39 23.18
CA ALA A 6 23.24 -24.34 22.07
C ALA A 6 21.86 -24.80 21.57
N THR A 7 20.91 -25.06 22.48
CA THR A 7 19.54 -25.41 22.10
C THR A 7 18.80 -24.24 21.43
N LYS A 8 19.04 -23.00 21.89
CA LYS A 8 18.44 -21.79 21.30
C LYS A 8 19.01 -21.47 19.91
N LEU A 9 20.30 -21.70 19.68
CA LEU A 9 20.93 -21.60 18.35
C LEU A 9 20.39 -22.67 17.37
N ARG A 10 20.04 -23.87 17.85
CA ARG A 10 19.41 -24.92 17.03
C ARG A 10 17.98 -24.59 16.59
N VAL A 11 17.26 -23.78 17.37
CA VAL A 11 15.95 -23.23 16.96
C VAL A 11 16.10 -22.27 15.79
N CYS A 12 17.19 -21.49 15.74
CA CYS A 12 17.46 -20.50 14.68
C CYS A 12 17.61 -21.12 13.28
N SER A 13 18.22 -22.31 13.19
CA SER A 13 18.28 -23.06 11.91
C SER A 13 16.93 -23.61 11.46
N SER A 14 16.06 -23.98 12.42
CA SER A 14 14.71 -24.49 12.11
C SER A 14 13.74 -23.38 11.70
N SER A 15 13.88 -22.17 12.24
CA SER A 15 13.05 -21.03 11.83
C SER A 15 13.29 -20.62 10.38
N PHE A 16 14.51 -20.73 9.85
CA PHE A 16 14.79 -20.41 8.45
C PHE A 16 14.09 -21.37 7.48
N VAL A 17 14.01 -22.66 7.85
CA VAL A 17 13.27 -23.65 7.06
C VAL A 17 11.78 -23.38 7.08
N LYS A 18 11.21 -22.98 8.23
CA LYS A 18 9.79 -22.62 8.32
C LYS A 18 9.41 -21.42 7.47
N VAL A 19 10.28 -20.40 7.39
CA VAL A 19 10.07 -19.25 6.49
C VAL A 19 10.11 -19.69 5.03
N ALA A 20 11.01 -20.60 4.67
CA ALA A 20 11.05 -21.15 3.31
C ALA A 20 9.80 -22.00 3.00
N GLU A 21 9.27 -22.74 3.98
CA GLU A 21 8.04 -23.52 3.86
C GLU A 21 6.79 -22.64 3.73
N THR A 22 6.69 -21.51 4.43
CA THR A 22 5.55 -20.59 4.25
C THR A 22 5.64 -19.85 2.92
N LEU A 23 6.84 -19.45 2.48
CA LEU A 23 7.02 -18.76 1.19
C LEU A 23 6.98 -19.68 -0.04
N VAL A 24 7.05 -21.01 0.12
CA VAL A 24 7.00 -21.93 -1.04
C VAL A 24 5.65 -21.88 -1.75
N ASN A 25 4.58 -21.64 -0.99
CA ASN A 25 3.23 -21.44 -1.50
C ASN A 25 2.54 -20.31 -0.76
N PRO A 26 2.74 -19.04 -1.17
CA PRO A 26 2.18 -17.86 -0.51
C PRO A 26 0.69 -17.63 -0.84
N MET A 27 0.02 -18.64 -1.40
CA MET A 27 -1.36 -18.57 -1.91
C MET A 27 -2.29 -19.53 -1.15
N GLY A 28 -1.86 -20.04 0.01
CA GLY A 28 -2.67 -20.90 0.88
C GLY A 28 -3.65 -20.12 1.74
N GLU A 29 -4.01 -20.71 2.88
CA GLU A 29 -4.89 -20.11 3.89
C GLU A 29 -4.13 -19.81 5.19
N ASN A 30 -2.81 -19.82 5.17
CA ASN A 30 -2.00 -19.49 6.34
C ASN A 30 -2.05 -17.98 6.61
N ASP A 31 -1.89 -17.58 7.87
CA ASP A 31 -1.97 -16.17 8.28
C ASP A 31 -0.92 -15.24 7.62
N GLU A 32 0.15 -15.82 7.07
CA GLU A 32 1.24 -15.09 6.37
C GLU A 32 1.07 -15.11 4.83
N ASP A 33 0.06 -15.82 4.32
CA ASP A 33 -0.22 -15.90 2.89
C ASP A 33 -0.84 -14.59 2.37
N ILE A 34 -0.80 -14.42 1.05
CA ILE A 34 -1.39 -13.26 0.41
C ILE A 34 -2.91 -13.38 0.48
N ASP A 35 -3.58 -12.33 0.96
CA ASP A 35 -5.04 -12.18 0.94
C ASP A 35 -5.59 -11.98 -0.49
N ILE A 36 -5.52 -13.04 -1.30
CA ILE A 36 -6.00 -13.06 -2.69
C ILE A 36 -7.46 -12.68 -2.76
N ASN A 37 -8.27 -13.11 -1.78
CA ASN A 37 -9.68 -12.78 -1.72
C ASN A 37 -9.91 -11.26 -1.58
N GLU A 38 -9.07 -10.57 -0.80
CA GLU A 38 -9.14 -9.11 -0.66
C GLU A 38 -8.69 -8.41 -1.94
N VAL A 39 -7.61 -8.89 -2.57
CA VAL A 39 -7.12 -8.36 -3.85
C VAL A 39 -8.15 -8.54 -4.95
N ILE A 40 -8.81 -9.70 -5.02
CA ILE A 40 -9.89 -9.97 -5.96
C ILE A 40 -11.08 -9.06 -5.64
N ASP A 41 -11.48 -8.92 -4.38
CA ASP A 41 -12.58 -8.04 -4.03
C ASP A 41 -12.29 -6.57 -4.38
N PHE A 42 -11.07 -6.10 -4.16
CA PHE A 42 -10.63 -4.75 -4.52
C PHE A 42 -10.71 -4.51 -6.03
N ASN A 43 -10.27 -5.48 -6.83
CA ASN A 43 -10.20 -5.39 -8.29
C ASN A 43 -11.53 -5.70 -9.00
N TRP A 44 -12.32 -6.62 -8.46
CA TRP A 44 -13.35 -7.36 -9.18
C TRP A 44 -14.71 -7.38 -8.51
N LYS A 45 -15.01 -6.50 -7.53
CA LYS A 45 -16.32 -6.42 -6.85
C LYS A 45 -17.54 -6.05 -7.73
N LEU A 46 -17.80 -6.85 -8.76
CA LEU A 46 -19.04 -7.03 -9.50
C LEU A 46 -20.14 -7.71 -8.67
N ARG A 47 -19.80 -8.29 -7.51
CA ARG A 47 -20.70 -9.18 -6.75
C ARG A 47 -21.39 -8.50 -5.57
N ARG A 48 -22.09 -7.39 -5.81
CA ARG A 48 -23.24 -6.97 -4.96
C ARG A 48 -24.28 -6.11 -5.66
N TRP A 49 -24.18 -5.90 -6.97
CA TRP A 49 -25.21 -5.18 -7.71
C TRP A 49 -26.35 -6.08 -8.23
N LEU A 50 -26.19 -7.41 -8.17
CA LEU A 50 -27.18 -8.35 -8.75
C LEU A 50 -27.85 -9.34 -7.78
N TRP A 51 -27.77 -9.16 -6.44
CA TRP A 51 -28.36 -10.15 -5.49
C TRP A 51 -29.33 -9.62 -4.41
N SER A 52 -29.74 -8.36 -4.40
CA SER A 52 -30.88 -8.03 -3.51
C SER A 52 -31.72 -6.89 -4.05
N SER A 53 -32.79 -7.26 -4.71
CA SER A 53 -33.97 -6.42 -4.92
C SER A 53 -34.76 -6.14 -3.64
N THR A 54 -34.27 -6.48 -2.42
CA THR A 54 -35.16 -6.49 -1.23
C THR A 54 -34.50 -6.11 0.12
N THR A 55 -33.34 -5.45 0.17
CA THR A 55 -32.88 -4.86 1.45
C THR A 55 -32.16 -3.53 1.26
N SER A 56 -32.79 -2.46 1.78
CA SER A 56 -32.44 -1.04 1.67
C SER A 56 -31.13 -0.59 2.33
N ARG A 57 -30.10 -1.44 2.39
CA ARG A 57 -28.74 -1.02 2.74
C ARG A 57 -27.84 -1.20 1.53
N LYS A 58 -27.96 -0.28 0.58
CA LYS A 58 -26.97 -0.09 -0.50
C LYS A 58 -25.66 0.40 0.12
N ALA A 59 -24.81 -0.54 0.55
CA ALA A 59 -23.42 -0.23 0.78
C ALA A 59 -22.80 0.02 -0.61
N ASN A 60 -22.58 1.30 -0.95
CA ASN A 60 -21.81 1.72 -2.12
C ASN A 60 -20.36 1.27 -1.93
N LEU A 61 -20.04 0.06 -2.39
CA LEU A 61 -18.65 -0.34 -2.59
C LEU A 61 -18.44 -0.42 -4.11
N MET A 62 -18.17 0.74 -4.69
CA MET A 62 -17.86 0.89 -6.12
C MET A 62 -16.43 0.38 -6.35
N THR A 63 -16.26 -0.58 -7.26
CA THR A 63 -14.97 -1.28 -7.54
C THR A 63 -13.95 -0.36 -8.20
N THR A 64 -12.66 -0.49 -7.87
CA THR A 64 -11.58 0.32 -8.47
C THR A 64 -11.56 0.24 -10.00
N GLY A 65 -11.65 -0.95 -10.60
CA GLY A 65 -11.65 -1.11 -12.06
C GLY A 65 -12.86 -0.48 -12.76
N TRP A 66 -14.07 -0.70 -12.22
CA TRP A 66 -15.31 -0.14 -12.78
C TRP A 66 -15.43 1.37 -12.54
N CYS A 67 -14.98 1.87 -11.38
CA CYS A 67 -14.85 3.29 -11.10
C CYS A 67 -14.03 3.98 -12.18
N ILE A 68 -12.88 3.41 -12.54
CA ILE A 68 -11.96 4.03 -13.51
C ILE A 68 -12.58 4.06 -14.91
N VAL A 69 -13.15 2.94 -15.38
CA VAL A 69 -13.60 2.80 -16.78
C VAL A 69 -14.97 3.39 -17.04
N ASP A 70 -15.89 3.32 -16.07
CA ASP A 70 -17.29 3.74 -16.23
C ASP A 70 -17.63 4.97 -15.38
N GLY A 71 -17.18 4.98 -14.11
CA GLY A 71 -17.43 6.10 -13.19
C GLY A 71 -16.68 7.39 -13.51
N MET A 72 -15.44 7.27 -14.01
CA MET A 72 -14.51 8.40 -14.21
C MET A 72 -14.32 8.78 -15.68
N LYS A 73 -14.95 8.06 -16.61
CA LYS A 73 -14.71 8.18 -18.07
C LYS A 73 -14.92 9.60 -18.63
N THR A 74 -15.86 10.34 -18.06
CA THR A 74 -16.28 11.66 -18.56
C THR A 74 -16.17 12.76 -17.51
N SER A 75 -15.64 12.47 -16.33
CA SER A 75 -15.64 13.36 -15.17
C SER A 75 -14.22 13.80 -14.78
N ALA A 76 -13.55 14.51 -15.68
CA ALA A 76 -12.37 15.28 -15.28
C ALA A 76 -12.81 16.44 -14.37
N PRO A 77 -12.09 16.73 -13.27
CA PRO A 77 -12.35 17.94 -12.49
C PRO A 77 -12.13 19.18 -13.37
N ALA A 78 -12.79 20.28 -13.02
CA ALA A 78 -12.61 21.55 -13.74
C ALA A 78 -11.14 21.99 -13.69
N ILE A 79 -10.64 22.49 -14.82
CA ILE A 79 -9.28 23.04 -14.91
C ILE A 79 -9.27 24.37 -14.16
N VAL A 80 -8.54 24.42 -13.05
CA VAL A 80 -8.39 25.59 -12.20
C VAL A 80 -6.91 25.84 -11.98
N ARG A 81 -6.49 27.11 -11.90
CA ARG A 81 -5.11 27.46 -11.51
C ARG A 81 -4.86 26.95 -10.09
N ASP A 82 -3.76 26.23 -9.90
CA ASP A 82 -3.38 25.76 -8.57
C ASP A 82 -2.88 26.92 -7.69
N PHE A 83 -2.69 26.64 -6.40
CA PHE A 83 -2.28 27.64 -5.40
C PHE A 83 -0.91 28.28 -5.68
N HIS A 84 -0.04 27.60 -6.43
CA HIS A 84 1.34 28.02 -6.72
C HIS A 84 1.54 28.40 -8.20
N TRP A 85 0.45 28.68 -8.94
CA TRP A 85 0.48 28.93 -10.39
C TRP A 85 1.47 30.02 -10.85
N GLU A 86 1.69 31.05 -10.02
CA GLU A 86 2.57 32.18 -10.33
C GLU A 86 3.97 32.06 -9.71
N GLN A 87 4.23 31.00 -8.93
CA GLN A 87 5.47 30.83 -8.16
C GLN A 87 6.47 29.92 -8.88
N SER A 88 7.73 30.37 -9.00
CA SER A 88 8.80 29.60 -9.65
C SER A 88 9.53 28.63 -8.71
N VAL A 89 9.56 28.93 -7.41
CA VAL A 89 10.14 28.08 -6.36
C VAL A 89 9.05 27.80 -5.33
N ILE A 90 8.72 26.52 -5.18
CA ILE A 90 7.62 26.05 -4.33
C ILE A 90 8.20 25.30 -3.14
N GLU A 91 7.94 25.78 -1.93
CA GLU A 91 8.20 25.06 -0.70
C GLU A 91 6.87 24.62 -0.09
N LEU A 92 6.58 23.32 -0.16
CA LEU A 92 5.36 22.77 0.41
C LEU A 92 5.42 22.81 1.94
N PRO A 93 4.33 23.19 2.63
CA PRO A 93 4.33 23.25 4.08
C PRO A 93 4.47 21.86 4.70
N HIS A 94 5.41 21.73 5.64
CA HIS A 94 5.62 20.50 6.41
C HIS A 94 4.96 20.58 7.78
N THR A 95 4.40 19.45 8.23
CA THR A 95 3.97 19.28 9.64
C THR A 95 5.18 19.33 10.58
N GLN A 96 4.97 19.67 11.85
CA GLN A 96 6.05 19.83 12.83
C GLN A 96 6.96 18.60 12.95
N GLU A 97 6.38 17.41 12.85
CA GLU A 97 7.10 16.13 12.89
C GLU A 97 7.86 15.86 11.57
N SER A 98 7.24 16.16 10.43
CA SER A 98 7.86 15.95 9.10
C SER A 98 9.02 16.91 8.84
N LYS A 99 9.02 18.11 9.44
CA LYS A 99 10.10 19.10 9.29
C LYS A 99 11.48 18.53 9.64
N ARG A 100 11.55 17.60 10.59
CA ARG A 100 12.81 16.94 10.99
C ARG A 100 13.36 16.01 9.91
N LEU A 101 12.50 15.51 9.01
CA LEU A 101 12.84 14.62 7.91
C LEU A 101 13.15 15.37 6.62
N ALA A 102 12.95 16.69 6.57
CA ALA A 102 13.22 17.48 5.39
C ALA A 102 14.72 17.44 5.06
N SER A 103 15.06 16.67 4.02
CA SER A 103 16.43 16.60 3.52
C SER A 103 16.67 17.70 2.49
N ARG A 104 17.89 18.24 2.49
CA ARG A 104 18.36 19.07 1.39
C ARG A 104 18.34 18.24 0.10
N PRO A 105 18.03 18.84 -1.06
CA PRO A 105 18.08 18.15 -2.35
C PRO A 105 19.46 17.55 -2.57
N PHE A 106 19.51 16.27 -2.96
CA PHE A 106 20.76 15.59 -3.26
C PHE A 106 21.37 16.16 -4.56
N ARG A 107 22.57 16.74 -4.47
CA ARG A 107 23.28 17.36 -5.61
C ARG A 107 24.32 16.44 -6.29
N GLY A 108 24.50 15.21 -5.79
CA GLY A 108 25.50 14.27 -6.29
C GLY A 108 26.70 14.11 -5.36
N SER A 109 27.38 12.96 -5.45
CA SER A 109 28.51 12.60 -4.58
C SER A 109 29.80 13.39 -4.85
N THR A 110 29.96 13.92 -6.07
CA THR A 110 31.12 14.73 -6.47
C THR A 110 31.00 16.19 -6.02
N TYR A 111 29.81 16.61 -5.57
CA TYR A 111 29.56 17.97 -5.15
C TYR A 111 30.04 18.16 -3.71
N ASN A 112 30.90 19.17 -3.48
CA ASN A 112 31.36 19.48 -2.14
C ASN A 112 30.23 20.17 -1.36
N ILE A 113 29.74 19.53 -0.30
CA ILE A 113 28.70 20.07 0.58
C ILE A 113 29.41 20.95 1.61
N LYS A 114 29.41 22.27 1.39
CA LYS A 114 29.84 23.25 2.39
C LYS A 114 28.72 23.55 3.38
#